data_AF-A0AAN9GJU5-F1
#
_entry.id   AF-A0AAN9GJU5-F1
#
_cell.length_a   1.000
_cell.length_b   1.000
_cell.length_c   1.000
_cell.angle_alpha   90.00
_cell.angle_beta   90.00
_cell.angle_gamma   90.00
#
_symmetry.space_group_name_H-M   'P 1'
#
loop_
_entity.id
_entity.type
_entity.pdbx_description
1 polymer ?
#
loop_
_entity_poly.entity_id
_entity_poly.type
_entity_poly.pdbx_seq_one_letter_code
_entity_poly.pdbx_strand_id
1 'polypeptide(L)'
;MATAGKDTTDASGGPGNTATPAIRHSKPPVNHHRAPRAATYSTSILPFERSPNGNILAAFCRAAYWTQGRAVWGALTASGDTKHCYKMDHARRGRAIIINNETFHHDLYLGQRTGTDRDAENMESLLSELGFDITARKNCTAAEMKSMLVEAARESQGDADCFVCVILSHGDDGAVYGTDESVKVEDLVAPIKACKSLAGKPKLFFIQACRGKFVDGGVEVVDSKGKHGQDDEEEMESDEVAVQTIPVEADFLMAYSVAQGYYSWRNREQGSWFVQAVVKVVRDNWRRMDLLTMMTRVSHKVAYDFESNVPSNRFLHMKKQIPCITSMLTKDLYFTPKV
;
A
#
# COMPACT_ATOMS: atom_id res chain seq x y z
N MET A 1 -4.89 -13.37 52.23
CA MET A 1 -4.69 -14.55 53.10
C MET A 1 -3.69 -15.44 52.41
N ALA A 2 -2.57 -15.72 53.07
CA ALA A 2 -1.48 -16.57 52.59
C ALA A 2 -1.70 -18.01 53.02
N THR A 3 -1.15 -18.99 52.29
CA THR A 3 -0.58 -20.24 52.85
C THR A 3 0.34 -20.93 51.85
N ALA A 4 1.36 -21.60 52.41
CA ALA A 4 2.57 -22.10 51.78
C ALA A 4 2.56 -23.62 51.56
N GLY A 5 3.55 -24.13 50.79
CA GLY A 5 3.92 -25.55 50.75
C GLY A 5 5.22 -25.78 49.98
N LYS A 6 6.29 -26.15 50.69
CA LYS A 6 7.59 -26.66 50.17
C LYS A 6 7.51 -28.17 50.00
N ASP A 7 8.28 -28.74 49.06
CA ASP A 7 9.32 -29.74 49.38
C ASP A 7 10.20 -30.12 48.18
N THR A 8 11.41 -30.55 48.53
CA THR A 8 12.64 -30.74 47.74
C THR A 8 12.90 -32.19 47.35
N THR A 9 13.75 -32.47 46.35
CA THR A 9 14.79 -33.53 46.41
C THR A 9 15.78 -33.48 45.23
N ASP A 10 17.06 -33.71 45.57
CA ASP A 10 18.27 -33.82 44.73
C ASP A 10 18.36 -35.11 43.91
N ALA A 11 19.18 -35.10 42.84
CA ALA A 11 20.18 -36.15 42.56
C ALA A 11 21.20 -35.78 41.46
N SER A 12 22.45 -36.15 41.73
CA SER A 12 23.72 -35.92 41.02
C SER A 12 24.10 -36.98 39.97
N GLY A 13 25.00 -36.65 39.03
CA GLY A 13 25.74 -37.63 38.20
C GLY A 13 26.84 -37.01 37.32
N GLY A 14 28.09 -37.42 37.50
CA GLY A 14 29.32 -36.84 36.92
C GLY A 14 29.80 -37.44 35.57
N PRO A 15 31.04 -37.09 35.12
CA PRO A 15 31.47 -37.21 33.71
C PRO A 15 32.35 -38.43 33.42
N GLY A 16 32.30 -38.92 32.17
CA GLY A 16 33.11 -40.03 31.65
C GLY A 16 34.15 -39.58 30.61
N ASN A 17 35.39 -40.02 30.82
CA ASN A 17 36.60 -39.80 30.02
C ASN A 17 36.81 -40.98 29.06
N THR A 18 37.41 -40.80 27.86
CA THR A 18 38.52 -41.64 27.31
C THR A 18 38.82 -41.45 25.80
N ALA A 19 40.12 -41.27 25.54
CA ALA A 19 40.98 -41.86 24.49
C ALA A 19 40.91 -41.46 22.99
N THR A 20 42.06 -40.95 22.52
CA THR A 20 42.58 -40.79 21.14
C THR A 20 43.03 -42.15 20.54
N PRO A 21 43.20 -42.31 19.20
CA PRO A 21 44.53 -42.06 18.60
C PRO A 21 44.53 -41.52 17.13
N ALA A 22 45.74 -41.12 16.70
CA ALA A 22 46.12 -40.37 15.50
C ALA A 22 46.12 -41.13 14.15
N ILE A 23 46.22 -40.40 13.01
CA ILE A 23 47.01 -40.70 11.79
C ILE A 23 47.09 -39.45 10.85
N ARG A 24 48.12 -39.46 9.99
CA ARG A 24 48.91 -38.41 9.31
C ARG A 24 48.29 -37.58 8.14
N HIS A 25 48.89 -36.40 8.00
CA HIS A 25 49.15 -35.48 6.86
C HIS A 25 48.75 -35.85 5.42
N SER A 26 48.12 -34.88 4.73
CA SER A 26 48.47 -34.43 3.37
C SER A 26 47.89 -33.02 3.07
N LYS A 27 48.65 -32.15 2.38
CA LYS A 27 48.22 -30.83 1.85
C LYS A 27 47.86 -30.97 0.36
N PRO A 28 46.94 -30.15 -0.18
CA PRO A 28 47.14 -29.57 -1.52
C PRO A 28 46.68 -28.07 -1.57
N PRO A 29 46.64 -27.37 -2.73
CA PRO A 29 47.61 -26.33 -3.07
C PRO A 29 47.05 -24.88 -3.08
N VAL A 30 47.97 -23.91 -3.08
CA VAL A 30 47.72 -22.47 -3.25
C VAL A 30 47.48 -22.18 -4.74
N ASN A 31 46.43 -21.42 -5.07
CA ASN A 31 46.19 -20.93 -6.42
C ASN A 31 46.07 -19.39 -6.42
N HIS A 32 46.93 -18.73 -7.19
CA HIS A 32 47.01 -17.28 -7.33
C HIS A 32 45.99 -16.79 -8.37
N HIS A 33 45.02 -15.96 -7.97
CA HIS A 33 44.28 -15.13 -8.91
C HIS A 33 44.23 -13.65 -8.50
N ARG A 34 44.34 -12.83 -9.53
CA ARG A 34 44.87 -11.47 -9.62
C ARG A 34 43.71 -10.47 -9.57
N ALA A 35 43.79 -9.46 -8.71
CA ALA A 35 42.81 -8.38 -8.65
C ALA A 35 42.93 -7.44 -9.88
N PRO A 36 41.83 -7.04 -10.54
CA PRO A 36 41.88 -6.02 -11.58
C PRO A 36 41.79 -4.59 -11.03
N ARG A 37 42.45 -3.69 -11.75
CA ARG A 37 42.81 -2.30 -11.44
C ARG A 37 41.62 -1.32 -11.47
N ALA A 38 41.72 -0.27 -10.64
CA ALA A 38 40.89 0.93 -10.70
C ALA A 38 41.08 1.69 -12.02
N ALA A 39 39.98 2.03 -12.69
CA ALA A 39 39.96 2.91 -13.85
C ALA A 39 39.63 4.34 -13.41
N THR A 40 40.55 5.26 -13.72
CA THR A 40 40.44 6.71 -13.55
C THR A 40 39.52 7.30 -14.63
N TYR A 41 38.50 8.06 -14.23
CA TYR A 41 37.70 8.86 -15.16
C TYR A 41 38.16 10.33 -15.17
N SER A 42 38.59 10.77 -16.34
CA SER A 42 38.94 12.16 -16.67
C SER A 42 37.68 13.01 -16.71
N THR A 43 37.63 14.10 -15.93
CA THR A 43 36.55 15.09 -15.96
C THR A 43 36.97 16.24 -16.88
N SER A 44 36.45 16.26 -18.11
CA SER A 44 36.53 17.43 -18.98
C SER A 44 35.50 18.47 -18.52
N ILE A 45 35.98 19.57 -17.97
CA ILE A 45 35.20 20.74 -17.54
C ILE A 45 34.73 21.50 -18.78
N LEU A 46 33.42 21.70 -18.94
CA LEU A 46 32.84 22.68 -19.87
C LEU A 46 32.43 23.95 -19.09
N PRO A 47 32.50 25.15 -19.71
CA PRO A 47 32.54 26.42 -19.00
C PRO A 47 31.17 26.85 -18.45
N PHE A 48 31.23 27.43 -17.25
CA PHE A 48 30.11 27.90 -16.45
C PHE A 48 29.77 29.36 -16.82
N GLU A 49 28.69 29.57 -17.58
CA GLU A 49 28.08 30.90 -17.69
C GLU A 49 27.10 31.14 -16.54
N ARG A 50 27.34 32.22 -15.78
CA ARG A 50 26.55 32.66 -14.63
C ARG A 50 25.22 33.26 -15.08
N SER A 51 24.10 32.74 -14.56
CA SER A 51 22.84 33.48 -14.50
C SER A 51 22.74 34.25 -13.17
N PRO A 52 22.46 35.56 -13.18
CA PRO A 52 22.23 36.33 -11.97
C PRO A 52 20.75 36.20 -11.60
N ASN A 53 20.44 35.31 -10.65
CA ASN A 53 19.41 35.43 -9.61
C ASN A 53 19.07 34.04 -9.04
N GLY A 54 19.19 33.91 -7.73
CA GLY A 54 19.36 32.64 -7.02
C GLY A 54 18.17 31.69 -6.99
N ASN A 55 18.45 30.40 -7.20
CA ASN A 55 18.10 29.29 -6.29
C ASN A 55 18.74 27.99 -6.79
N ILE A 56 20.03 27.80 -6.50
CA ILE A 56 20.84 26.65 -6.97
C ILE A 56 20.37 25.31 -6.36
N LEU A 57 19.83 25.33 -5.14
CA LEU A 57 19.31 24.13 -4.45
C LEU A 57 18.06 23.54 -5.13
N ALA A 58 17.16 24.37 -5.68
CA ALA A 58 15.95 23.89 -6.35
C ALA A 58 16.24 23.31 -7.75
N ALA A 59 17.32 23.74 -8.41
CA ALA A 59 17.75 23.20 -9.70
C ALA A 59 18.52 21.88 -9.54
N PHE A 60 19.37 21.76 -8.51
CA PHE A 60 20.12 20.53 -8.22
C PHE A 60 19.21 19.38 -7.74
N CYS A 61 18.21 19.64 -6.89
CA CYS A 61 17.23 18.62 -6.54
C CYS A 61 16.46 18.14 -7.77
N ARG A 62 16.01 19.04 -8.66
CA ARG A 62 15.32 18.63 -9.89
C ARG A 62 16.20 17.78 -10.81
N ALA A 63 17.48 18.12 -11.00
CA ALA A 63 18.37 17.33 -11.86
C ALA A 63 18.72 15.94 -11.28
N ALA A 64 18.91 15.81 -9.96
CA ALA A 64 19.26 14.55 -9.32
C ALA A 64 18.07 13.57 -9.20
N TYR A 65 16.83 14.06 -9.04
CA TYR A 65 15.62 13.22 -9.03
C TYR A 65 15.17 12.79 -10.43
N TRP A 66 15.56 13.54 -11.47
CA TRP A 66 15.27 13.19 -12.87
C TRP A 66 16.11 12.02 -13.41
N THR A 67 17.30 11.76 -12.87
CA THR A 67 18.21 10.72 -13.37
C THR A 67 17.94 9.33 -12.78
N GLN A 68 17.44 9.21 -11.55
CA GLN A 68 17.28 7.91 -10.88
C GLN A 68 16.09 7.08 -11.40
N GLY A 69 14.96 7.69 -11.75
CA GLY A 69 13.81 6.95 -12.28
C GLY A 69 14.05 6.36 -13.66
N ARG A 70 14.84 7.04 -14.49
CA ARG A 70 15.33 6.50 -15.77
C ARG A 70 16.33 5.38 -15.58
N ALA A 71 17.08 5.36 -14.47
CA ALA A 71 18.09 4.35 -14.20
C ALA A 71 17.47 3.00 -13.80
N VAL A 72 16.40 2.98 -13.01
CA VAL A 72 15.72 1.72 -12.64
C VAL A 72 15.00 1.11 -13.85
N TRP A 73 14.17 1.88 -14.55
CA TRP A 73 13.53 1.40 -15.78
C TRP A 73 14.55 1.12 -16.89
N GLY A 74 15.57 1.96 -17.03
CA GLY A 74 16.69 1.75 -17.94
C GLY A 74 17.48 0.47 -17.63
N ALA A 75 17.67 0.12 -16.35
CA ALA A 75 18.31 -1.12 -15.94
C ALA A 75 17.41 -2.35 -16.14
N LEU A 76 16.11 -2.26 -15.82
CA LEU A 76 15.14 -3.34 -16.06
C LEU A 76 15.02 -3.66 -17.55
N THR A 77 14.86 -2.63 -18.39
CA THR A 77 14.83 -2.78 -19.84
C THR A 77 16.17 -3.26 -20.42
N ALA A 78 17.30 -2.78 -19.90
CA ALA A 78 18.64 -3.22 -20.32
C ALA A 78 18.96 -4.68 -19.90
N SER A 79 18.36 -5.18 -18.82
CA SER A 79 18.53 -6.57 -18.37
C SER A 79 17.74 -7.59 -19.22
N GLY A 80 16.78 -7.11 -20.03
CA GLY A 80 15.91 -7.96 -20.84
C GLY A 80 14.83 -8.71 -20.06
N ASP A 81 14.78 -8.61 -18.73
CA ASP A 81 13.80 -9.31 -17.89
C ASP A 81 12.55 -8.46 -17.60
N THR A 82 11.91 -7.96 -18.67
CA THR A 82 10.61 -7.26 -18.56
C THR A 82 9.43 -8.22 -18.55
N LYS A 83 9.67 -9.54 -18.61
CA LYS A 83 8.62 -10.58 -18.65
C LYS A 83 7.69 -10.49 -17.44
N HIS A 84 8.26 -10.14 -16.30
CA HIS A 84 7.58 -10.00 -15.03
C HIS A 84 7.09 -8.58 -14.73
N CYS A 85 7.09 -7.67 -15.71
CA CYS A 85 6.59 -6.30 -15.56
C CYS A 85 5.39 -6.02 -16.46
N TYR A 86 4.44 -5.22 -15.99
CA TYR A 86 3.36 -4.71 -16.85
C TYR A 86 3.91 -3.74 -17.90
N LYS A 87 3.30 -3.80 -19.08
CA LYS A 87 3.58 -2.86 -20.17
C LYS A 87 2.87 -1.53 -19.88
N MET A 88 3.64 -0.52 -19.49
CA MET A 88 3.14 0.80 -19.04
C MET A 88 3.55 1.94 -19.99
N ASP A 89 3.75 1.63 -21.27
CA ASP A 89 4.23 2.54 -22.33
C ASP A 89 3.22 2.72 -23.49
N HIS A 90 1.94 2.42 -23.28
CA HIS A 90 0.89 2.73 -24.26
C HIS A 90 0.70 4.26 -24.39
N ALA A 91 -0.09 4.70 -25.37
CA ALA A 91 -0.29 6.14 -25.61
C ALA A 91 -0.85 6.88 -24.39
N ARG A 92 -1.83 6.28 -23.69
CA ARG A 92 -2.44 6.87 -22.49
C ARG A 92 -2.09 6.08 -21.25
N ARG A 93 -2.01 6.73 -20.09
CA ARG A 93 -1.94 5.99 -18.82
C ARG A 93 -3.22 5.19 -18.62
N GLY A 94 -4.35 5.81 -18.93
CA GLY A 94 -5.68 5.24 -18.82
C GLY A 94 -6.61 6.10 -17.97
N ARG A 95 -7.84 5.62 -17.81
CA ARG A 95 -8.88 6.33 -17.05
C ARG A 95 -8.65 6.21 -15.56
N ALA A 96 -8.88 7.29 -14.84
CA ALA A 96 -9.06 7.27 -13.40
C ALA A 96 -10.44 7.82 -13.02
N ILE A 97 -11.20 7.07 -12.25
CA ILE A 97 -12.48 7.51 -11.69
C ILE A 97 -12.31 7.81 -10.20
N ILE A 98 -12.84 8.95 -9.75
CA ILE A 98 -12.88 9.32 -8.33
C ILE A 98 -14.34 9.58 -7.95
N ILE A 99 -14.85 8.78 -7.03
CA ILE A 99 -16.20 8.93 -6.48
C ILE A 99 -16.04 9.43 -5.04
N ASN A 100 -16.55 10.62 -4.77
CA ASN A 100 -16.42 11.28 -3.48
C ASN A 100 -17.79 11.59 -2.87
N ASN A 101 -18.26 10.73 -1.96
CA ASN A 101 -19.55 10.91 -1.30
C ASN A 101 -19.37 11.55 0.06
N GLU A 102 -19.79 12.81 0.17
CA GLU A 102 -19.70 13.61 1.40
C GLU A 102 -21.01 13.61 2.18
N THR A 103 -22.14 13.82 1.48
CA THR A 103 -23.47 13.99 2.06
C THR A 103 -24.38 12.85 1.65
N PHE A 104 -25.22 12.38 2.57
CA PHE A 104 -26.07 11.21 2.39
C PHE A 104 -27.52 11.57 2.74
N HIS A 105 -28.47 10.82 2.18
CA HIS A 105 -29.89 10.95 2.52
C HIS A 105 -30.09 10.73 4.01
N HIS A 106 -30.96 11.53 4.62
CA HIS A 106 -31.21 11.50 6.07
C HIS A 106 -31.68 10.11 6.55
N ASP A 107 -32.45 9.40 5.71
CA ASP A 107 -33.01 8.08 6.02
C ASP A 107 -31.96 6.99 6.19
N LEU A 108 -30.71 7.23 5.77
CA LEU A 108 -29.59 6.32 5.97
C LEU A 108 -28.94 6.44 7.35
N TYR A 109 -29.25 7.50 8.12
CA TYR A 109 -28.63 7.79 9.42
C TYR A 109 -27.09 7.86 9.37
N LEU A 110 -26.52 8.24 8.22
CA LEU A 110 -25.09 8.40 8.01
C LEU A 110 -24.67 9.86 8.18
N GLY A 111 -23.65 10.10 9.01
CA GLY A 111 -23.12 11.45 9.22
C GLY A 111 -22.34 11.98 8.00
N GLN A 112 -22.28 13.31 7.86
CA GLN A 112 -21.51 13.95 6.79
C GLN A 112 -20.01 13.62 6.87
N ARG A 113 -19.39 13.38 5.70
CA ARG A 113 -17.99 12.97 5.59
C ARG A 113 -17.00 14.14 5.44
N THR A 114 -17.11 15.16 6.30
CA THR A 114 -16.22 16.35 6.30
C THR A 114 -14.73 15.96 6.17
N GLY A 115 -14.02 16.63 5.26
CA GLY A 115 -12.61 16.36 4.94
C GLY A 115 -12.40 15.40 3.76
N THR A 116 -13.45 14.74 3.26
CA THR A 116 -13.33 13.84 2.09
C THR A 116 -13.02 14.58 0.78
N ASP A 117 -13.42 15.84 0.66
CA ASP A 117 -13.05 16.66 -0.51
C ASP A 117 -11.54 16.85 -0.58
N ARG A 118 -10.88 16.99 0.57
CA ARG A 118 -9.42 17.07 0.63
C ARG A 118 -8.75 15.79 0.15
N ASP A 119 -9.33 14.64 0.47
CA ASP A 119 -8.87 13.35 -0.04
C ASP A 119 -9.04 13.26 -1.56
N ALA A 120 -10.18 13.69 -2.09
CA ALA A 120 -10.45 13.72 -3.52
C ALA A 120 -9.44 14.61 -4.26
N GLU A 121 -9.24 15.85 -3.81
CA GLU A 121 -8.26 16.80 -4.37
C GLU A 121 -6.83 16.22 -4.39
N ASN A 122 -6.41 15.58 -3.29
CA ASN A 122 -5.08 15.02 -3.17
C ASN A 122 -4.88 13.82 -4.12
N MET A 123 -5.91 12.98 -4.28
CA MET A 123 -5.89 11.87 -5.24
C MET A 123 -5.94 12.37 -6.68
N GLU A 124 -6.76 13.38 -6.99
CA GLU A 124 -6.78 14.03 -8.30
C GLU A 124 -5.39 14.55 -8.67
N SER A 125 -4.76 15.33 -7.78
CA SER A 125 -3.42 15.85 -7.97
C SER A 125 -2.40 14.75 -8.24
N LEU A 126 -2.40 13.67 -7.44
CA LEU A 126 -1.50 12.54 -7.64
C LEU A 126 -1.73 11.86 -9.00
N LEU A 127 -2.97 11.57 -9.34
CA LEU A 127 -3.31 10.84 -10.55
C LEU A 127 -3.03 11.69 -11.80
N SER A 128 -3.16 13.02 -11.71
CA SER A 128 -2.72 13.93 -12.77
C SER A 128 -1.20 13.88 -12.95
N GLU A 129 -0.43 13.88 -11.87
CA GLU A 129 1.04 13.73 -11.93
C GLU A 129 1.48 12.39 -12.56
N LEU A 130 0.67 11.33 -12.41
CA LEU A 130 0.91 10.01 -13.00
C LEU A 130 0.41 9.88 -14.45
N GLY A 131 -0.28 10.91 -14.96
CA GLY A 131 -0.74 11.03 -16.35
C GLY A 131 -2.10 10.39 -16.64
N PHE A 132 -2.96 10.20 -15.65
CA PHE A 132 -4.30 9.64 -15.84
C PHE A 132 -5.32 10.63 -16.41
N ASP A 133 -6.28 10.11 -17.16
CA ASP A 133 -7.46 10.85 -17.63
C ASP A 133 -8.56 10.79 -16.57
N ILE A 134 -8.66 11.83 -15.74
CA ILE A 134 -9.48 11.78 -14.51
C ILE A 134 -10.94 12.15 -14.78
N THR A 135 -11.87 11.45 -14.12
CA THR A 135 -13.25 11.91 -13.91
C THR A 135 -13.60 11.78 -12.44
N ALA A 136 -13.81 12.93 -11.81
CA ALA A 136 -14.23 13.01 -10.43
C ALA A 136 -15.71 13.42 -10.35
N ARG A 137 -16.46 12.76 -9.48
CA ARG A 137 -17.86 13.07 -9.20
C ARG A 137 -18.09 13.08 -7.69
N LYS A 138 -18.86 14.07 -7.24
CA LYS A 138 -19.21 14.25 -5.84
C LYS A 138 -20.67 13.83 -5.60
N ASN A 139 -20.93 13.17 -4.47
CA ASN A 139 -22.26 12.82 -3.99
C ASN A 139 -23.08 12.03 -5.04
N CYS A 140 -22.53 10.92 -5.50
CA CYS A 140 -23.19 10.00 -6.42
C CYS A 140 -24.14 9.04 -5.69
N THR A 141 -25.31 8.81 -6.28
CA THR A 141 -26.17 7.67 -5.92
C THR A 141 -25.50 6.34 -6.25
N ALA A 142 -25.96 5.25 -5.67
CA ALA A 142 -25.48 3.90 -5.99
C ALA A 142 -25.59 3.60 -7.49
N ALA A 143 -26.70 4.01 -8.11
CA ALA A 143 -26.93 3.87 -9.55
C ALA A 143 -25.93 4.69 -10.38
N GLU A 144 -25.65 5.93 -9.99
CA GLU A 144 -24.66 6.77 -10.67
C GLU A 144 -23.25 6.21 -10.54
N MET A 145 -22.86 5.72 -9.36
CA MET A 145 -21.57 5.06 -9.15
C MET A 145 -21.38 3.88 -10.11
N LYS A 146 -22.43 3.06 -10.26
CA LYS A 146 -22.42 1.93 -11.20
C LYS A 146 -22.36 2.41 -12.65
N SER A 147 -23.14 3.43 -13.02
CA SER A 147 -23.15 3.98 -14.39
C SER A 147 -21.76 4.46 -14.80
N MET A 148 -21.05 5.17 -13.92
CA MET A 148 -19.70 5.64 -14.20
C MET A 148 -18.73 4.51 -14.56
N LEU A 149 -18.80 3.38 -13.85
CA LEU A 149 -17.89 2.24 -14.11
C LEU A 149 -18.33 1.46 -15.35
N VAL A 150 -19.63 1.39 -15.63
CA VAL A 150 -20.17 0.85 -16.89
C VAL A 150 -19.73 1.69 -18.09
N GLU A 151 -19.76 3.02 -17.98
CA GLU A 151 -19.34 3.94 -19.03
C GLU A 151 -17.83 3.82 -19.29
N ALA A 152 -17.00 3.81 -18.25
CA ALA A 152 -15.56 3.59 -18.41
C ALA A 152 -15.21 2.22 -19.03
N ALA A 153 -16.00 1.19 -18.74
CA ALA A 153 -15.83 -0.14 -19.34
C ALA A 153 -16.25 -0.19 -20.82
N ARG A 154 -17.16 0.70 -21.27
CA ARG A 154 -17.62 0.80 -22.66
C ARG A 154 -16.64 1.58 -23.54
N GLU A 155 -15.91 2.53 -22.97
CA GLU A 155 -14.82 3.22 -23.66
C GLU A 155 -13.69 2.23 -24.01
N SER A 156 -13.09 2.37 -25.21
CA SER A 156 -11.94 1.55 -25.58
C SER A 156 -10.73 1.92 -24.72
N GLN A 157 -10.23 0.97 -23.93
CA GLN A 157 -9.01 1.10 -23.14
C GLN A 157 -7.81 0.40 -23.81
N GLY A 158 -7.89 0.15 -25.13
CA GLY A 158 -6.86 -0.58 -25.88
C GLY A 158 -5.49 0.11 -25.86
N ASP A 159 -5.49 1.44 -25.85
CA ASP A 159 -4.32 2.32 -25.82
C ASP A 159 -3.97 2.83 -24.41
N ALA A 160 -4.66 2.35 -23.37
CA ALA A 160 -4.38 2.65 -21.98
C ALA A 160 -3.41 1.63 -21.38
N ASP A 161 -2.61 2.02 -20.39
CA ASP A 161 -1.80 1.07 -19.62
C ASP A 161 -2.60 0.31 -18.57
N CYS A 162 -3.49 1.02 -17.86
CA CYS A 162 -4.19 0.52 -16.69
C CYS A 162 -5.48 1.31 -16.43
N PHE A 163 -6.24 0.87 -15.44
CA PHE A 163 -7.43 1.56 -14.94
C PHE A 163 -7.31 1.83 -13.45
N VAL A 164 -7.77 2.99 -12.99
CA VAL A 164 -7.85 3.35 -11.56
C VAL A 164 -9.28 3.73 -11.19
N CYS A 165 -9.76 3.25 -10.04
CA CYS A 165 -10.96 3.75 -9.39
C CYS A 165 -10.66 4.07 -7.93
N VAL A 166 -11.09 5.24 -7.47
CA VAL A 166 -10.99 5.70 -6.09
C VAL A 166 -12.40 5.91 -5.57
N ILE A 167 -12.75 5.25 -4.47
CA ILE A 167 -14.06 5.37 -3.83
C ILE A 167 -13.85 5.92 -2.42
N LEU A 168 -14.38 7.11 -2.16
CA LEU A 168 -14.34 7.79 -0.87
C LEU A 168 -15.77 7.89 -0.35
N SER A 169 -16.19 6.97 0.51
CA SER A 169 -17.56 6.95 1.04
C SER A 169 -17.64 6.36 2.45
N HIS A 170 -18.86 6.22 2.98
CA HIS A 170 -19.13 5.26 4.03
C HIS A 170 -19.15 3.85 3.42
N GLY A 171 -19.00 2.85 4.27
CA GLY A 171 -19.10 1.46 3.86
C GLY A 171 -19.34 0.55 5.05
N ASP A 172 -19.66 -0.68 4.70
CA ASP A 172 -19.74 -1.81 5.60
C ASP A 172 -19.04 -3.00 4.94
N ASP A 173 -19.07 -4.17 5.56
CA ASP A 173 -18.40 -5.32 4.99
C ASP A 173 -18.89 -5.66 3.56
N GLY A 174 -17.96 -5.65 2.62
CA GLY A 174 -18.24 -5.90 1.19
C GLY A 174 -19.00 -4.82 0.43
N ALA A 175 -19.41 -3.72 1.07
CA ALA A 175 -20.28 -2.70 0.47
C ALA A 175 -19.82 -1.26 0.74
N VAL A 176 -20.17 -0.36 -0.17
CA VAL A 176 -19.95 1.09 -0.04
C VAL A 176 -21.27 1.82 -0.26
N TYR A 177 -21.41 3.01 0.30
CA TYR A 177 -22.64 3.78 0.17
C TYR A 177 -22.60 4.75 -1.03
N GLY A 178 -23.63 4.68 -1.87
CA GLY A 178 -24.12 5.84 -2.61
C GLY A 178 -24.74 6.86 -1.65
N THR A 179 -25.19 8.00 -2.16
CA THR A 179 -25.89 8.99 -1.32
C THR A 179 -27.25 8.50 -0.83
N ASP A 180 -27.81 7.49 -1.49
CA ASP A 180 -29.18 6.99 -1.35
C ASP A 180 -29.27 5.57 -0.79
N GLU A 181 -28.35 4.67 -1.16
CA GLU A 181 -28.31 3.30 -0.66
C GLU A 181 -26.90 2.69 -0.70
N SER A 182 -26.72 1.51 -0.10
CA SER A 182 -25.48 0.73 -0.19
C SER A 182 -25.41 -0.07 -1.50
N VAL A 183 -24.22 -0.17 -2.08
CA VAL A 183 -23.91 -1.01 -3.24
C VAL A 183 -22.74 -1.93 -2.93
N LYS A 184 -22.82 -3.19 -3.36
CA LYS A 184 -21.72 -4.15 -3.20
C LYS A 184 -20.52 -3.70 -4.03
N VAL A 185 -19.32 -3.79 -3.47
CA VAL A 185 -18.09 -3.47 -4.20
C VAL A 185 -17.95 -4.36 -5.45
N GLU A 186 -18.36 -5.63 -5.34
CA GLU A 186 -18.39 -6.57 -6.45
C GLU A 186 -19.22 -6.08 -7.64
N ASP A 187 -20.38 -5.46 -7.40
CA ASP A 187 -21.26 -4.92 -8.45
C ASP A 187 -20.65 -3.70 -9.15
N LEU A 188 -19.82 -2.93 -8.44
CA LEU A 188 -19.05 -1.82 -9.02
C LEU A 188 -17.87 -2.35 -9.84
N VAL A 189 -17.18 -3.39 -9.37
CA VAL A 189 -16.02 -3.97 -10.05
C VAL A 189 -16.41 -4.74 -11.31
N ALA A 190 -17.59 -5.37 -11.32
CA ALA A 190 -18.03 -6.29 -12.39
C ALA A 190 -17.96 -5.71 -13.83
N PRO A 191 -18.37 -4.46 -14.12
CA PRO A 191 -18.22 -3.88 -15.46
C PRO A 191 -16.76 -3.79 -15.93
N ILE A 192 -15.85 -3.39 -15.04
CA ILE A 192 -14.42 -3.27 -15.34
C ILE A 192 -13.79 -4.66 -15.53
N LYS A 193 -14.22 -5.64 -14.74
CA LYS A 193 -13.83 -7.05 -14.87
C LYS A 193 -14.21 -7.61 -16.24
N ALA A 194 -15.43 -7.32 -16.72
CA ALA A 194 -15.90 -7.75 -18.03
C ALA A 194 -15.27 -6.98 -19.22
N CYS A 195 -14.45 -5.95 -18.96
CA CYS A 195 -13.87 -5.11 -20.02
C CYS A 195 -12.70 -5.81 -20.72
N LYS A 196 -12.96 -6.37 -21.91
CA LYS A 196 -11.95 -7.07 -22.73
C LYS A 196 -10.72 -6.24 -23.07
N SER A 197 -10.88 -4.93 -23.27
CA SER A 197 -9.75 -4.03 -23.62
C SER A 197 -8.77 -3.80 -22.46
N LEU A 198 -9.16 -4.17 -21.23
CA LEU A 198 -8.32 -4.16 -20.04
C LEU A 198 -7.72 -5.54 -19.72
N ALA A 199 -7.99 -6.60 -20.49
CA ALA A 199 -7.40 -7.92 -20.24
C ALA A 199 -5.86 -7.86 -20.23
N GLY A 200 -5.21 -8.45 -19.21
CA GLY A 200 -3.75 -8.40 -19.06
C GLY A 200 -3.20 -7.07 -18.54
N LYS A 201 -4.06 -6.09 -18.23
CA LYS A 201 -3.71 -4.74 -17.76
C LYS A 201 -4.14 -4.53 -16.31
N PRO A 202 -3.38 -3.81 -15.48
CA PRO A 202 -3.74 -3.57 -14.09
C PRO A 202 -5.06 -2.82 -13.95
N LYS A 203 -5.92 -3.25 -13.02
CA LYS A 203 -7.09 -2.48 -12.58
C LYS A 203 -7.01 -2.27 -11.07
N LEU A 204 -6.84 -1.02 -10.68
CA LEU A 204 -6.48 -0.63 -9.32
C LEU A 204 -7.67 0.07 -8.66
N PHE A 205 -8.10 -0.43 -7.51
CA PHE A 205 -9.17 0.15 -6.73
C PHE A 205 -8.63 0.59 -5.38
N PHE A 206 -8.80 1.88 -5.05
CA PHE A 206 -8.47 2.46 -3.76
C PHE A 206 -9.76 2.83 -3.05
N ILE A 207 -10.08 2.13 -1.96
CA ILE A 207 -11.39 2.22 -1.30
C ILE A 207 -11.20 2.73 0.12
N GLN A 208 -11.53 4.00 0.33
CA GLN A 208 -11.65 4.63 1.64
C GLN A 208 -13.11 4.52 2.10
N ALA A 209 -13.40 3.40 2.76
CA ALA A 209 -14.66 3.12 3.41
C ALA A 209 -14.41 2.23 4.64
N CYS A 210 -15.30 2.29 5.63
CA CYS A 210 -15.28 1.35 6.75
C CYS A 210 -15.64 -0.06 6.24
N ARG A 211 -15.22 -1.09 6.96
CA ARG A 211 -15.55 -2.49 6.66
C ARG A 211 -16.13 -3.23 7.87
N GLY A 212 -16.77 -2.49 8.77
CA GLY A 212 -17.29 -2.98 10.04
C GLY A 212 -17.29 -1.89 11.12
N LYS A 213 -17.54 -2.31 12.37
CA LYS A 213 -17.76 -1.42 13.53
C LYS A 213 -16.71 -1.55 14.64
N PHE A 214 -15.77 -2.49 14.55
CA PHE A 214 -14.74 -2.69 15.56
C PHE A 214 -13.65 -1.63 15.49
N VAL A 215 -12.99 -1.34 16.61
CA VAL A 215 -11.89 -0.38 16.72
C VAL A 215 -10.64 -1.10 17.20
N ASP A 216 -9.51 -0.86 16.52
CA ASP A 216 -8.23 -1.49 16.86
C ASP A 216 -7.55 -0.73 18.00
N GLY A 217 -7.42 -1.39 19.15
CA GLY A 217 -6.75 -0.86 20.34
C GLY A 217 -5.23 -0.79 20.22
N GLY A 218 -4.64 -1.46 19.23
CA GLY A 218 -3.20 -1.70 19.17
C GLY A 218 -2.72 -2.66 20.26
N VAL A 219 -1.53 -3.21 20.05
CA VAL A 219 -0.77 -3.96 21.06
C VAL A 219 0.55 -3.24 21.26
N GLU A 220 0.97 -3.03 22.51
CA GLU A 220 2.28 -2.48 22.80
C GLU A 220 3.37 -3.49 22.42
N VAL A 221 4.13 -3.20 21.36
CA VAL A 221 5.28 -4.03 20.98
C VAL A 221 6.48 -3.54 21.78
N VAL A 222 6.85 -4.28 22.82
CA VAL A 222 8.13 -4.06 23.52
C VAL A 222 9.22 -4.69 22.67
N ASP A 223 10.13 -3.86 22.13
CA ASP A 223 11.33 -4.31 21.42
C ASP A 223 12.14 -5.22 22.35
N SER A 224 11.95 -6.53 22.20
CA SER A 224 12.40 -7.50 23.18
C SER A 224 13.90 -7.74 23.04
N LYS A 225 14.70 -6.99 23.80
CA LYS A 225 15.90 -7.56 24.42
C LYS A 225 15.47 -8.39 25.62
N GLY A 226 15.14 -9.65 25.31
CA GLY A 226 14.96 -10.82 26.18
C GLY A 226 14.58 -10.60 27.65
N LYS A 227 13.42 -11.15 28.03
CA LYS A 227 13.25 -12.10 29.16
C LYS A 227 11.86 -12.74 29.09
N HIS A 228 11.82 -14.05 29.35
CA HIS A 228 10.62 -14.87 29.43
C HIS A 228 9.77 -14.51 30.66
N GLY A 229 8.45 -14.59 30.49
CA GLY A 229 7.46 -14.62 31.56
C GLY A 229 6.09 -14.94 30.95
N GLN A 230 5.51 -16.06 31.37
CA GLN A 230 4.27 -16.68 30.90
C GLN A 230 3.08 -16.24 31.77
N ASP A 231 1.87 -16.62 31.31
CA ASP A 231 0.57 -16.75 31.99
C ASP A 231 -0.41 -15.66 31.52
N ASP A 232 -1.30 -15.96 30.57
CA ASP A 232 -2.56 -16.72 30.63
C ASP A 232 -3.72 -15.77 30.98
N GLU A 233 -4.70 -15.63 30.07
CA GLU A 233 -6.13 -15.45 30.39
C GLU A 233 -7.00 -15.45 29.11
N GLU A 234 -7.67 -16.61 28.94
CA GLU A 234 -9.06 -16.85 28.57
C GLU A 234 -9.63 -16.38 27.20
N GLU A 235 -9.90 -17.42 26.40
CA GLU A 235 -10.66 -17.44 25.15
C GLU A 235 -12.14 -17.12 25.38
N MET A 236 -12.69 -16.20 24.57
CA MET A 236 -14.10 -16.24 24.18
C MET A 236 -14.19 -16.39 22.67
N GLU A 237 -14.44 -17.63 22.23
CA GLU A 237 -14.89 -17.95 20.88
C GLU A 237 -16.28 -17.34 20.64
N SER A 238 -16.37 -16.42 19.69
CA SER A 238 -17.58 -16.23 18.90
C SER A 238 -17.28 -16.64 17.47
N ASP A 239 -17.47 -17.93 17.20
CA ASP A 239 -17.44 -18.51 15.85
C ASP A 239 -18.64 -18.03 15.03
N GLU A 240 -18.55 -16.81 14.50
CA GLU A 240 -19.13 -16.51 13.19
C GLU A 240 -17.98 -16.39 12.20
N VAL A 241 -17.67 -17.51 11.56
CA VAL A 241 -16.73 -17.57 10.44
C VAL A 241 -17.25 -16.63 9.35
N ALA A 242 -16.72 -15.41 9.31
CA ALA A 242 -16.99 -14.46 8.24
C ALA A 242 -16.62 -15.12 6.92
N VAL A 243 -17.64 -15.46 6.13
CA VAL A 243 -17.50 -16.06 4.80
C VAL A 243 -16.74 -15.07 3.92
N GLN A 244 -15.47 -15.35 3.60
CA GLN A 244 -14.76 -14.59 2.56
C GLN A 244 -14.95 -15.25 1.20
N THR A 245 -15.87 -14.70 0.40
CA THR A 245 -15.84 -14.80 -1.06
C THR A 245 -14.75 -13.89 -1.61
N ILE A 246 -13.68 -14.45 -2.17
CA ILE A 246 -12.74 -13.68 -3.01
C ILE A 246 -12.43 -14.44 -4.30
N PRO A 247 -13.24 -14.27 -5.37
CA PRO A 247 -12.77 -14.48 -6.73
C PRO A 247 -12.59 -13.12 -7.42
N VAL A 248 -11.44 -12.48 -7.20
CA VAL A 248 -11.02 -11.34 -8.02
C VAL A 248 -10.08 -11.88 -9.09
N GLU A 249 -10.34 -11.52 -10.35
CA GLU A 249 -9.62 -12.05 -11.49
C GLU A 249 -8.18 -11.52 -11.55
N ALA A 250 -7.38 -12.09 -12.45
CA ALA A 250 -6.01 -11.64 -12.67
C ALA A 250 -5.95 -10.13 -12.95
N ASP A 251 -4.84 -9.53 -12.53
CA ASP A 251 -4.47 -8.13 -12.77
C ASP A 251 -5.30 -7.09 -12.00
N PHE A 252 -5.97 -7.49 -10.92
CA PHE A 252 -6.61 -6.56 -9.99
C PHE A 252 -5.75 -6.26 -8.75
N LEU A 253 -5.87 -5.05 -8.24
CA LEU A 253 -5.42 -4.69 -6.89
C LEU A 253 -6.54 -3.93 -6.19
N MET A 254 -6.96 -4.43 -5.03
CA MET A 254 -7.95 -3.79 -4.17
C MET A 254 -7.25 -3.32 -2.89
N ALA A 255 -7.06 -2.01 -2.75
CA ALA A 255 -6.47 -1.38 -1.57
C ALA A 255 -7.56 -0.73 -0.74
N TYR A 256 -7.90 -1.35 0.39
CA TYR A 256 -8.87 -0.85 1.37
C TYR A 256 -8.16 -0.09 2.49
N SER A 257 -8.76 1.01 2.91
CA SER A 257 -8.19 1.85 3.97
C SER A 257 -8.02 1.14 5.33
N VAL A 258 -8.78 0.07 5.54
CA VAL A 258 -8.81 -0.67 6.79
C VAL A 258 -9.07 -2.16 6.54
N ALA A 259 -8.53 -3.03 7.40
CA ALA A 259 -8.90 -4.44 7.46
C ALA A 259 -10.39 -4.65 7.76
N GLN A 260 -10.92 -5.81 7.33
CA GLN A 260 -12.31 -6.21 7.55
C GLN A 260 -12.66 -6.21 9.04
N GLY A 261 -13.83 -5.71 9.39
CA GLY A 261 -14.29 -5.55 10.77
C GLY A 261 -13.97 -4.19 11.38
N TYR A 262 -12.97 -3.45 10.89
CA TYR A 262 -12.42 -2.29 11.61
C TYR A 262 -12.85 -0.92 11.05
N TYR A 263 -12.74 0.10 11.91
CA TYR A 263 -13.03 1.51 11.61
C TYR A 263 -11.87 2.22 10.90
N SER A 264 -12.19 3.11 9.95
CA SER A 264 -11.20 3.91 9.23
C SER A 264 -11.25 5.39 9.67
N TRP A 265 -10.09 5.95 10.00
CA TRP A 265 -9.99 7.29 10.58
C TRP A 265 -9.83 8.39 9.54
N ARG A 266 -10.49 9.52 9.81
CA ARG A 266 -10.39 10.74 9.00
C ARG A 266 -10.22 11.96 9.88
N ASN A 267 -9.29 12.83 9.50
CA ASN A 267 -9.18 14.18 10.02
C ASN A 267 -10.05 15.12 9.19
N ARG A 268 -10.83 15.99 9.84
CA ARG A 268 -11.78 16.90 9.16
C ARG A 268 -11.09 17.92 8.25
N GLU A 269 -9.84 18.28 8.52
CA GLU A 269 -9.07 19.29 7.78
C GLU A 269 -8.05 18.66 6.83
N GLN A 270 -7.40 17.58 7.26
CA GLN A 270 -6.26 16.99 6.53
C GLN A 270 -6.65 15.79 5.64
N GLY A 271 -7.89 15.30 5.74
CA GLY A 271 -8.35 14.09 5.05
C GLY A 271 -8.05 12.81 5.83
N SER A 272 -8.19 11.65 5.18
CA SER A 272 -8.00 10.33 5.79
C SER A 272 -6.55 9.89 5.82
N TRP A 273 -6.16 9.15 6.86
CA TRP A 273 -4.78 8.69 7.02
C TRP A 273 -4.32 7.80 5.87
N PHE A 274 -5.21 6.94 5.38
CA PHE A 274 -4.95 6.08 4.24
C PHE A 274 -4.68 6.87 2.96
N VAL A 275 -5.56 7.81 2.60
CA VAL A 275 -5.37 8.61 1.38
C VAL A 275 -4.12 9.48 1.49
N GLN A 276 -3.90 10.13 2.64
CA GLN A 276 -2.67 10.88 2.89
C GLN A 276 -1.42 10.00 2.72
N ALA A 277 -1.44 8.77 3.24
CA ALA A 277 -0.33 7.84 3.13
C ALA A 277 -0.12 7.37 1.68
N VAL A 278 -1.18 6.97 0.97
CA VAL A 278 -1.13 6.61 -0.46
C VAL A 278 -0.52 7.75 -1.26
N VAL A 279 -1.07 8.96 -1.14
CA VAL A 279 -0.64 10.13 -1.89
C VAL A 279 0.83 10.45 -1.63
N LYS A 280 1.25 10.47 -0.36
CA LYS A 280 2.63 10.75 -0.01
C LYS A 280 3.58 9.68 -0.53
N VAL A 281 3.31 8.41 -0.22
CA VAL A 281 4.22 7.30 -0.55
C VAL A 281 4.33 7.14 -2.06
N VAL A 282 3.21 7.18 -2.80
CA VAL A 282 3.25 7.04 -4.26
C VAL A 282 3.98 8.22 -4.88
N ARG A 283 3.66 9.47 -4.49
CA ARG A 283 4.34 10.66 -5.04
C ARG A 283 5.86 10.62 -4.85
N ASP A 284 6.31 10.23 -3.65
CA ASP A 284 7.73 10.21 -3.32
C ASP A 284 8.48 9.08 -4.07
N ASN A 285 7.79 8.03 -4.54
CA ASN A 285 8.44 6.78 -4.91
C ASN A 285 8.05 6.14 -6.25
N TRP A 286 7.01 6.63 -6.92
CA TRP A 286 6.46 5.99 -8.14
C TRP A 286 7.48 5.79 -9.25
N ARG A 287 8.55 6.59 -9.28
CA ARG A 287 9.65 6.51 -10.25
C ARG A 287 10.64 5.35 -10.03
N ARG A 288 10.64 4.72 -8.85
CA ARG A 288 11.72 3.82 -8.39
C ARG A 288 11.25 2.56 -7.69
N MET A 289 9.98 2.47 -7.32
CA MET A 289 9.41 1.31 -6.63
C MET A 289 8.17 0.82 -7.36
N ASP A 290 7.96 -0.49 -7.33
CA ASP A 290 6.73 -1.10 -7.79
C ASP A 290 5.57 -0.76 -6.84
N LEU A 291 4.34 -0.91 -7.34
CA LEU A 291 3.14 -0.56 -6.59
C LEU A 291 2.97 -1.37 -5.31
N LEU A 292 3.28 -2.66 -5.28
CA LEU A 292 3.06 -3.49 -4.08
C LEU A 292 4.04 -3.12 -2.97
N THR A 293 5.31 -2.89 -3.31
CA THR A 293 6.29 -2.34 -2.35
C THR A 293 5.83 -0.99 -1.82
N MET A 294 5.30 -0.11 -2.68
CA MET A 294 4.72 1.16 -2.23
C MET A 294 3.52 0.92 -1.30
N MET A 295 2.64 -0.03 -1.58
CA MET A 295 1.51 -0.35 -0.69
C MET A 295 1.97 -0.89 0.67
N THR A 296 3.06 -1.65 0.74
CA THR A 296 3.67 -2.01 2.04
C THR A 296 4.14 -0.77 2.82
N ARG A 297 4.71 0.22 2.15
CA ARG A 297 5.10 1.50 2.79
C ARG A 297 3.90 2.33 3.21
N VAL A 298 2.80 2.27 2.47
CA VAL A 298 1.51 2.85 2.89
C VAL A 298 1.05 2.18 4.18
N SER A 299 1.02 0.85 4.25
CA SER A 299 0.63 0.11 5.45
C SER A 299 1.50 0.47 6.66
N HIS A 300 2.83 0.51 6.49
CA HIS A 300 3.74 0.99 7.54
C HIS A 300 3.37 2.40 7.99
N LYS A 301 3.21 3.33 7.04
CA LYS A 301 2.92 4.71 7.39
C LYS A 301 1.62 4.83 8.19
N VAL A 302 0.57 4.15 7.77
CA VAL A 302 -0.74 4.17 8.47
C VAL A 302 -0.63 3.55 9.87
N ALA A 303 0.07 2.42 10.02
CA ALA A 303 0.20 1.72 11.30
C ALA A 303 1.07 2.48 12.33
N TYR A 304 2.18 3.07 11.88
CA TYR A 304 3.19 3.62 12.80
C TYR A 304 3.10 5.13 12.99
N ASP A 305 2.74 5.89 11.94
CA ASP A 305 2.79 7.37 12.01
C ASP A 305 1.47 7.99 12.46
N PHE A 306 0.38 7.22 12.48
CA PHE A 306 -0.94 7.72 12.83
C PHE A 306 -1.52 7.05 14.08
N GLU A 307 -2.29 7.84 14.82
CA GLU A 307 -2.98 7.45 16.03
C GLU A 307 -4.14 8.41 16.29
N SER A 308 -5.27 7.89 16.80
CA SER A 308 -6.47 8.70 16.99
C SER A 308 -6.37 9.56 18.25
N ASN A 309 -6.69 10.84 18.13
CA ASN A 309 -6.66 11.77 19.26
C ASN A 309 -8.08 12.23 19.60
N VAL A 310 -8.77 11.47 20.46
CA VAL A 310 -10.11 11.80 20.96
C VAL A 310 -10.13 11.69 22.50
N PRO A 311 -9.43 12.58 23.24
CA PRO A 311 -9.23 12.42 24.69
C PRO A 311 -10.54 12.35 25.48
N SER A 312 -11.60 12.98 24.95
CA SER A 312 -12.95 12.97 25.52
C SER A 312 -13.67 11.63 25.40
N ASN A 313 -13.20 10.71 24.56
CA ASN A 313 -13.78 9.39 24.38
C ASN A 313 -12.69 8.31 24.39
N ARG A 314 -12.53 7.65 25.54
CA ARG A 314 -11.54 6.58 25.74
C ARG A 314 -11.68 5.41 24.76
N PHE A 315 -12.88 5.14 24.25
CA PHE A 315 -13.11 4.08 23.24
C PHE A 315 -12.57 4.48 21.85
N LEU A 316 -12.42 5.77 21.58
CA LEU A 316 -11.96 6.30 20.30
C LEU A 316 -10.57 6.94 20.37
N HIS A 317 -9.98 7.05 21.55
CA HIS A 317 -8.63 7.60 21.74
C HIS A 317 -7.55 6.51 21.61
N MET A 318 -6.38 6.90 21.09
CA MET A 318 -5.18 6.08 20.96
C MET A 318 -5.41 4.79 20.17
N LYS A 319 -6.25 4.87 19.13
CA LYS A 319 -6.56 3.76 18.25
C LYS A 319 -5.68 3.79 17.01
N LYS A 320 -5.39 2.59 16.51
CA LYS A 320 -4.52 2.37 15.35
C LYS A 320 -5.37 2.01 14.13
N GLN A 321 -4.71 1.93 12.98
CA GLN A 321 -5.32 1.55 11.72
C GLN A 321 -4.30 0.79 10.88
N ILE A 322 -4.76 -0.25 10.17
CA ILE A 322 -3.96 -0.96 9.18
C ILE A 322 -4.77 -1.13 7.89
N PRO A 323 -4.26 -0.66 6.73
CA PRO A 323 -4.88 -0.90 5.44
C PRO A 323 -4.84 -2.38 5.06
N CYS A 324 -5.80 -2.83 4.26
CA CYS A 324 -5.83 -4.17 3.69
C CYS A 324 -5.60 -4.10 2.18
N ILE A 325 -4.56 -4.80 1.72
CA ILE A 325 -4.16 -4.81 0.30
C ILE A 325 -4.39 -6.22 -0.23
N THR A 326 -5.37 -6.38 -1.11
CA THR A 326 -5.66 -7.65 -1.80
C THR A 326 -5.16 -7.55 -3.23
N SER A 327 -4.10 -8.30 -3.55
CA SER A 327 -3.46 -8.27 -4.87
C SER A 327 -3.67 -9.57 -5.63
N MET A 328 -4.12 -9.41 -6.87
CA MET A 328 -4.17 -10.44 -7.90
C MET A 328 -3.35 -10.00 -9.12
N LEU A 329 -2.46 -9.02 -8.95
CA LEU A 329 -1.49 -8.62 -9.96
C LEU A 329 -0.59 -9.81 -10.30
N THR A 330 -0.33 -10.00 -11.59
CA THR A 330 0.48 -11.11 -12.11
C THR A 330 1.91 -10.70 -12.45
N LYS A 331 2.21 -9.40 -12.36
CA LYS A 331 3.47 -8.77 -12.74
C LYS A 331 3.74 -7.55 -11.85
N ASP A 332 4.99 -7.13 -11.80
CA ASP A 332 5.39 -5.89 -11.14
C ASP A 332 4.85 -4.69 -11.91
N LEU A 333 4.33 -3.72 -11.16
CA LEU A 333 3.71 -2.52 -11.71
C LEU A 333 4.54 -1.29 -11.33
N TYR A 334 5.22 -0.72 -12.32
CA TYR A 334 5.95 0.54 -12.21
C TYR A 334 5.23 1.63 -13.01
N PHE A 335 5.05 2.81 -12.42
CA PHE A 335 4.57 3.96 -13.19
C PHE A 335 5.75 4.60 -13.93
N THR A 336 5.82 4.42 -15.25
CA THR A 336 6.86 5.01 -16.09
C THR A 336 6.47 6.42 -16.53
N PRO A 337 7.36 7.43 -16.59
CA PRO A 337 6.98 8.76 -17.07
C PRO A 337 6.33 8.71 -18.46
N LYS A 338 5.18 9.40 -18.64
CA LYS A 338 4.58 9.62 -19.96
C LYS A 338 5.35 10.74 -20.67
N VAL A 339 5.67 10.51 -21.95
CA VAL A 339 6.45 11.43 -22.80
C VAL A 339 5.51 12.36 -23.56
#